data_AF-A0A920AN67-F1
#
_entry.id   AF-A0A920AN67-F1
#
_cell.length_a   1.000
_cell.length_b   1.000
_cell.length_c   1.000
_cell.angle_alpha   90.00
_cell.angle_beta   90.00
_cell.angle_gamma   90.00
#
_symmetry.space_group_name_H-M   'P 1'
#
loop_
_entity.id
_entity.type
_entity.pdbx_description
1 polymer ?
#
loop_
_entity_poly.entity_id
_entity_poly.type
_entity_poly.pdbx_seq_one_letter_code
_entity_poly.pdbx_strand_id
1 'polypeptide(L)'
;MGKNIKGTTLFKQNNTFVKNIEESDIRIIQEFNTSVLIERFPILKDRYLHPFLFNLDVRDADKFQPIEKPVNMTATKHIGYAIQWFGLCAALIILTIYAYRRKGE
;
A
#
# COMPACT_ATOMS: atom_id res chain seq x y z
N MET A 1 -30.60 8.36 20.12
CA MET A 1 -30.11 9.72 19.80
C MET A 1 -28.91 9.55 18.88
N GLY A 2 -29.05 9.83 17.58
CA GLY A 2 -27.99 9.56 16.60
C GLY A 2 -26.86 10.57 16.71
N LYS A 3 -25.61 10.10 16.79
CA LYS A 3 -24.41 10.95 16.73
C LYS A 3 -24.33 11.57 15.33
N ASN A 4 -24.22 12.89 15.24
CA ASN A 4 -24.00 13.57 13.97
C ASN A 4 -22.54 13.37 13.54
N ILE A 5 -22.34 12.64 12.45
CA ILE A 5 -21.02 12.34 11.88
C ILE A 5 -20.72 13.37 10.78
N LYS A 6 -19.52 13.96 10.79
CA LYS A 6 -19.08 14.94 9.77
C LYS A 6 -17.93 14.38 8.96
N GLY A 7 -17.93 14.63 7.65
CA GLY A 7 -16.91 14.10 6.75
C GLY A 7 -17.04 14.64 5.33
N THR A 8 -16.16 14.16 4.47
CA THR A 8 -16.12 14.44 3.04
C THR A 8 -16.54 13.21 2.25
N THR A 9 -17.31 13.42 1.19
CA THR A 9 -17.75 12.37 0.27
C THR A 9 -16.85 12.36 -0.95
N LEU A 10 -16.30 11.18 -1.26
CA LEU A 10 -15.48 10.96 -2.45
C LEU A 10 -16.29 10.11 -3.44
N PHE A 11 -16.74 10.75 -4.51
CA PHE A 11 -17.46 10.08 -5.59
C PHE A 11 -16.48 9.53 -6.61
N LYS A 12 -16.61 8.24 -6.96
CA LYS A 12 -15.73 7.55 -7.92
C LYS A 12 -15.60 8.29 -9.26
N GLN A 13 -16.69 8.89 -9.74
CA GLN A 13 -16.77 9.58 -11.04
C GLN A 13 -16.05 10.94 -11.05
N ASN A 14 -15.88 11.57 -9.89
CA ASN A 14 -15.27 12.90 -9.74
C ASN A 14 -13.84 12.83 -9.19
N ASN A 15 -13.24 11.64 -9.13
CA ASN A 15 -11.90 11.48 -8.62
C ASN A 15 -10.87 11.89 -9.69
N THR A 16 -10.20 13.02 -9.47
CA THR A 16 -9.12 13.52 -10.33
C THR A 16 -7.90 12.60 -10.36
N PHE A 17 -7.75 11.71 -9.38
CA PHE A 17 -6.69 10.68 -9.35
C PHE A 17 -7.00 9.47 -10.24
N VAL A 18 -8.21 9.31 -10.79
CA VAL A 18 -8.59 8.12 -11.59
C VAL A 18 -8.54 8.40 -13.10
N LYS A 19 -8.17 9.62 -13.51
CA LYS A 19 -8.10 9.99 -14.92
C LYS A 19 -6.66 9.85 -15.41
N ASN A 20 -6.39 8.73 -16.09
CA ASN A 20 -5.11 8.34 -16.72
C ASN A 20 -4.06 7.75 -15.77
N ILE A 21 -4.24 6.49 -15.40
CA ILE A 21 -3.18 5.73 -14.76
C ILE A 21 -2.91 4.45 -15.56
N GLU A 22 -1.96 4.53 -16.49
CA GLU A 22 -1.11 3.39 -16.82
C GLU A 22 -0.02 3.29 -15.72
N GLU A 23 -0.37 2.93 -14.49
CA GLU A 23 0.63 2.65 -13.44
C GLU A 23 0.74 1.14 -13.21
N SER A 24 1.99 0.70 -13.13
CA SER A 24 2.35 -0.68 -12.81
C SER A 24 2.40 -0.98 -11.31
N ASP A 25 2.15 0.00 -10.43
CA ASP A 25 2.24 -0.20 -8.97
C ASP A 25 0.86 -0.50 -8.36
N ILE A 26 0.70 -1.76 -7.95
CA ILE A 26 -0.52 -2.33 -7.37
C ILE A 26 -0.94 -1.72 -6.02
N ARG A 27 -0.15 -0.82 -5.43
CA ARG A 27 -0.38 -0.27 -4.08
C ARG A 27 -1.05 1.09 -4.05
N ILE A 28 -1.07 1.83 -5.16
CA ILE A 28 -1.45 3.27 -5.14
C ILE A 28 -2.93 3.52 -5.44
N ILE A 29 -3.66 2.51 -5.94
CA ILE A 29 -5.10 2.63 -6.13
C ILE A 29 -5.78 1.64 -5.20
N GLN A 30 -6.36 2.14 -4.11
CA GLN A 30 -7.33 1.36 -3.35
C GLN A 30 -8.56 1.17 -4.25
N GLU A 31 -8.51 0.19 -5.15
CA GLU A 31 -9.64 -0.17 -6.00
C GLU A 31 -10.77 -0.63 -5.08
N PHE A 32 -11.76 0.23 -4.87
CA PHE A 32 -12.94 -0.13 -4.11
C PHE A 32 -13.88 -0.95 -4.99
N ASN A 33 -13.71 -2.27 -4.93
CA ASN A 33 -14.55 -3.24 -5.62
C ASN A 33 -15.62 -3.79 -4.67
N THR A 34 -16.87 -3.36 -4.88
CA THR A 34 -18.01 -3.75 -4.03
C THR A 34 -18.32 -5.24 -4.13
N SER A 35 -18.12 -5.86 -5.30
CA SER A 35 -18.34 -7.29 -5.51
C SER A 35 -17.41 -8.12 -4.62
N VAL A 36 -16.11 -7.78 -4.59
CA VAL A 36 -15.12 -8.44 -3.72
C VAL A 36 -15.44 -8.23 -2.23
N LEU A 37 -15.93 -7.03 -1.88
CA LEU A 37 -16.29 -6.72 -0.49
C LEU A 37 -17.49 -7.54 0.00
N ILE A 38 -18.51 -7.73 -0.85
CA ILE A 38 -19.71 -8.53 -0.54
C ILE A 38 -19.36 -10.02 -0.45
N GLU A 39 -18.46 -10.51 -1.31
CA GLU A 39 -17.96 -11.89 -1.25
C GLU A 39 -17.26 -12.16 0.09
N ARG A 40 -16.38 -11.24 0.52
CA ARG A 40 -15.64 -11.37 1.77
C ARG A 40 -16.53 -11.16 3.01
N PHE A 41 -17.53 -10.29 2.93
CA PHE A 41 -18.43 -9.97 4.02
C PHE A 41 -19.90 -10.16 3.60
N PRO A 42 -20.44 -11.38 3.70
CA PRO A 42 -21.79 -11.71 3.23
C PRO A 42 -22.90 -10.86 3.84
N ILE A 43 -22.69 -10.32 5.05
CA ILE A 43 -23.59 -9.38 5.73
C ILE A 43 -23.86 -8.09 4.92
N LEU A 44 -22.99 -7.76 3.98
CA LEU A 44 -23.15 -6.60 3.09
C LEU A 44 -24.07 -6.88 1.92
N LYS A 45 -24.43 -8.15 1.64
CA LYS A 45 -25.33 -8.51 0.52
C LYS A 45 -26.72 -7.92 0.69
N ASP A 46 -27.21 -7.87 1.93
CA ASP A 46 -28.53 -7.36 2.27
C ASP A 46 -28.51 -5.86 2.65
N ARG A 47 -27.34 -5.20 2.50
CA ARG A 47 -27.18 -3.77 2.84
C ARG A 47 -26.85 -2.97 1.59
N TYR A 48 -27.51 -1.83 1.47
CA TYR A 48 -27.21 -0.90 0.39
C TYR A 48 -25.82 -0.29 0.59
N LEU A 49 -24.94 -0.49 -0.39
CA LEU A 49 -23.62 0.14 -0.45
C LEU A 49 -23.73 1.44 -1.24
N HIS A 50 -23.39 2.56 -0.62
CA HIS A 50 -23.43 3.85 -1.28
C HIS A 50 -22.32 3.97 -2.35
N PRO A 51 -22.58 4.66 -3.47
CA PRO A 51 -21.61 4.82 -4.58
C PRO A 51 -20.55 5.90 -4.29
N PHE A 52 -20.19 6.09 -3.02
CA PHE A 52 -19.18 7.04 -2.57
C PHE A 52 -18.45 6.48 -1.36
N LEU A 53 -17.19 6.89 -1.20
CA LEU A 53 -16.43 6.68 0.02
C LEU A 53 -16.66 7.87 0.95
N PHE A 54 -17.07 7.61 2.20
CA PHE A 54 -17.22 8.66 3.20
C PHE A 54 -15.98 8.71 4.08
N ASN A 55 -15.19 9.78 3.94
CA ASN A 55 -14.00 10.02 4.75
C ASN A 55 -14.35 10.97 5.89
N LEU A 56 -14.27 10.48 7.12
CA LEU A 56 -14.59 11.25 8.31
C LEU A 56 -13.67 12.47 8.50
N ASP A 57 -14.15 13.50 9.21
CA ASP A 57 -13.32 14.65 9.62
C ASP A 57 -12.11 14.15 10.41
N VAL A 58 -10.96 14.80 10.24
CA VAL A 58 -9.69 14.41 10.92
C VAL A 58 -9.85 14.33 12.44
N ARG A 59 -10.78 15.10 13.01
CA ARG A 59 -11.07 15.17 14.45
C ARG A 59 -12.17 14.21 14.89
N ASP A 60 -12.79 13.47 13.98
CA ASP A 60 -13.82 12.49 14.35
C ASP A 60 -13.18 11.29 15.06
N ALA A 61 -13.72 10.95 16.23
CA ALA A 61 -13.21 9.84 17.05
C ALA A 61 -13.35 8.48 16.34
N ASP A 62 -14.29 8.36 15.40
CA ASP A 62 -14.54 7.13 14.64
C ASP A 62 -13.70 7.07 13.35
N LYS A 63 -12.86 8.10 13.08
CA LYS A 63 -11.99 8.11 11.90
C LYS A 63 -10.91 7.05 12.02
N PHE A 64 -10.79 6.25 10.95
CA PHE A 64 -9.65 5.35 10.78
C PHE A 64 -8.35 6.16 10.75
N GLN A 65 -7.54 6.02 11.79
CA GLN A 65 -6.21 6.60 11.86
C GLN A 65 -5.24 5.62 11.17
N PRO A 66 -4.58 6.00 10.06
CA PRO A 66 -3.60 5.13 9.43
C PRO A 66 -2.51 4.77 10.44
N ILE A 67 -2.19 3.48 10.53
CA ILE A 67 -1.20 2.93 11.47
C ILE A 67 0.23 3.28 11.01
N GLU A 68 0.39 3.77 9.78
CA GLU A 68 1.67 4.21 9.23
C GLU A 68 2.17 5.47 9.95
N LYS A 69 2.92 5.23 11.02
CA LYS A 69 3.77 6.25 11.64
C LYS A 69 5.13 6.19 10.94
N PRO A 70 5.73 7.34 10.57
CA PRO A 70 7.13 7.35 10.18
C PRO A 70 7.96 6.77 11.33
N VAL A 71 8.48 5.55 11.13
CA VAL A 71 9.33 4.90 12.12
C VAL A 71 10.71 5.50 11.97
N ASN A 72 11.16 6.25 12.98
CA ASN A 72 12.52 6.73 13.03
C ASN A 72 13.45 5.50 13.13
N MET A 73 14.08 5.12 12.02
CA MET A 73 15.06 4.04 12.02
C MET A 73 16.36 4.54 12.62
N THR A 74 16.90 3.80 13.57
CA THR A 74 18.20 4.13 14.18
C THR A 74 19.32 4.02 13.16
N ALA A 75 20.34 4.88 13.25
CA ALA A 75 21.51 4.91 12.36
C ALA A 75 22.17 3.53 12.17
N THR A 76 22.15 2.69 13.21
CA THR A 76 22.65 1.31 13.18
C THR A 76 21.96 0.43 12.13
N LYS A 77 20.65 0.62 11.90
CA LYS A 77 19.91 -0.13 10.86
C LYS A 77 20.38 0.22 9.46
N HIS A 78 20.78 1.48 9.22
CA HIS A 78 21.34 1.90 7.94
C HIS A 78 22.69 1.23 7.66
N ILE A 79 23.52 1.05 8.68
CA ILE A 79 24.80 0.33 8.57
C ILE A 79 24.56 -1.15 8.23
N GLY A 80 23.62 -1.80 8.91
CA GLY A 80 23.25 -3.20 8.64
C GLY A 80 22.77 -3.38 7.19
N TYR A 81 21.92 -2.48 6.70
CA TYR A 81 21.44 -2.50 5.32
C TYR A 81 22.57 -2.28 4.32
N ALA A 82 23.48 -1.34 4.57
CA ALA A 82 24.64 -1.12 3.71
C ALA A 82 25.51 -2.39 3.59
N ILE A 83 25.81 -3.06 4.70
CA ILE A 83 26.58 -4.32 4.71
C ILE A 83 25.87 -5.39 3.88
N GLN A 84 24.54 -5.49 3.95
CA GLN A 84 23.77 -6.44 3.14
C GLN A 84 23.92 -6.17 1.63
N TRP A 85 23.80 -4.92 1.19
CA TRP A 85 23.96 -4.57 -0.22
C TRP A 85 25.37 -4.79 -0.73
N PHE A 86 26.38 -4.38 0.03
CA PHE A 86 27.78 -4.60 -0.34
C PHE A 86 28.14 -6.08 -0.33
N GLY A 87 27.63 -6.85 0.63
CA GLY A 87 27.82 -8.30 0.70
C GLY A 87 27.19 -9.03 -0.49
N LEU A 88 25.96 -8.65 -0.88
CA LEU A 88 25.29 -9.20 -2.05
C LEU A 88 26.06 -8.86 -3.34
N CYS A 89 26.53 -7.62 -3.48
CA CYS A 89 27.36 -7.21 -4.61
C CYS A 89 28.66 -8.03 -4.70
N ALA A 90 29.37 -8.19 -3.58
CA ALA A 90 30.59 -9.00 -3.51
C ALA A 90 30.32 -10.47 -3.89
N ALA A 91 29.23 -11.05 -3.39
CA ALA A 91 28.83 -12.42 -3.73
C ALA A 91 28.57 -12.58 -5.23
N LEU A 92 27.87 -11.62 -5.86
CA LEU A 92 27.65 -11.63 -7.32
C LEU A 92 28.95 -11.53 -8.11
N ILE A 93 29.90 -10.69 -7.69
CA ILE A 93 31.22 -10.58 -8.33
C ILE A 93 31.96 -11.93 -8.25
N ILE A 94 32.01 -12.54 -7.07
CA ILE A 94 32.68 -13.83 -6.86
C ILE A 94 32.04 -14.92 -7.73
N LEU A 95 30.70 -15.00 -7.73
CA LEU A 95 29.97 -15.97 -8.54
C LEU A 95 30.21 -15.76 -10.04
N THR A 96 30.27 -14.51 -10.49
CA THR A 96 30.52 -14.17 -11.90
C THR A 96 31.93 -14.61 -12.32
N ILE A 97 32.95 -14.32 -11.51
CA ILE A 97 34.33 -14.76 -11.77
C ILE A 97 34.42 -16.29 -11.76
N TYR A 98 33.81 -16.94 -10.77
CA TYR A 98 33.78 -18.40 -10.66
C TYR A 98 33.13 -19.04 -11.89
N ALA A 99 31.96 -18.55 -12.30
CA ALA A 99 31.25 -19.06 -13.47
C ALA A 99 32.07 -18.88 -14.76
N TYR A 100 32.76 -17.74 -14.91
CA TYR A 100 33.59 -17.48 -16.09
C TYR A 100 34.82 -18.38 -16.14
N ARG A 101 35.48 -18.62 -15.00
CA ARG A 101 36.63 -19.55 -14.91
C ARG A 101 36.22 -21.00 -15.15
N ARG A 102 35.06 -21.42 -14.66
CA ARG A 102 34.54 -22.79 -14.85
C ARG A 102 34.10 -23.08 -16.29
N LYS A 103 33.70 -22.06 -17.06
CA LYS A 103 33.34 -22.23 -18.49
C LYS A 103 34.57 -22.39 -19.40
N GLY A 104 35.76 -22.01 -18.91
CA GLY A 104 37.02 -22.16 -19.63
C GLY A 104 37.75 -23.49 -19.40
N GLU A 105 37.24 -24.33 -18.50
CA GLU A 105 37.57 -25.77 -18.38
C GLU A 105 36.50 -26.60 -19.14
#